data_AF-A0A3M1DXM8-F1
#
_entry.id   AF-A0A3M1DXM8-F1
#
_cell.length_a   1.000
_cell.length_b   1.000
_cell.length_c   1.000
_cell.angle_alpha   90.00
_cell.angle_beta   90.00
_cell.angle_gamma   90.00
#
_symmetry.space_group_name_H-M   'P 1'
#
loop_
_entity.id
_entity.type
_entity.pdbx_description
1 polymer ?
#
loop_
_entity_poly.entity_id
_entity_poly.type
_entity_poly.pdbx_seq_one_letter_code
_entity_poly.pdbx_strand_id
1 'polypeptide(L)'
;MTMKWPDDLKSAIALNGERLRVLDESRLRGPTVDALVQAAVFGEAEERAAARALLWELGQALGIRPASIHDLYMARGRGEIPTNWTVPAMNLRTLTYDMARAVFRAALSRNVGAMIFEIARSEIGYTDQRPAEYATVILGAAIREGYRGPLFLQGDHFQVSAKKYASAPDEEVRAVEDLIREAIAAGFFNIDIDTSTLVDLSRPT
;
A
#
# COMPACT_ATOMS: atom_id res chain seq x y z
N MET A 1 5.53 -13.68 -24.54
CA MET A 1 5.64 -14.99 -23.87
C MET A 1 4.36 -15.17 -23.05
N THR A 2 3.58 -16.24 -23.24
CA THR A 2 2.32 -16.43 -22.48
C THR A 2 2.66 -16.84 -21.05
N MET A 3 2.51 -15.93 -20.09
CA MET A 3 2.63 -16.25 -18.67
C MET A 3 1.72 -17.43 -18.32
N LYS A 4 2.30 -18.44 -17.67
CA LYS A 4 1.54 -19.59 -17.17
C LYS A 4 1.04 -19.30 -15.76
N TRP A 5 -0.09 -18.62 -15.67
CA TRP A 5 -0.81 -18.50 -14.41
C TRP A 5 -1.41 -19.85 -13.97
N PRO A 6 -1.60 -20.07 -12.65
CA PRO A 6 -2.30 -21.25 -12.15
C PRO A 6 -3.65 -21.43 -12.85
N ASP A 7 -4.04 -22.67 -13.17
CA ASP A 7 -5.32 -22.94 -13.83
C ASP A 7 -6.53 -22.51 -12.98
N ASP A 8 -6.36 -22.47 -11.65
CA ASP A 8 -7.34 -21.91 -10.72
C ASP A 8 -7.61 -20.42 -10.97
N LEU A 9 -6.60 -19.66 -11.43
CA LEU A 9 -6.79 -18.25 -11.76
C LEU A 9 -7.65 -18.09 -13.02
N LYS A 10 -7.42 -18.92 -14.04
CA LYS A 10 -8.17 -18.88 -15.31
C LYS A 10 -9.66 -19.18 -15.12
N SER A 11 -9.99 -19.99 -14.11
CA SER A 11 -11.39 -20.27 -13.76
C SER A 11 -12.00 -19.23 -12.82
N ALA A 12 -11.17 -18.44 -12.13
CA ALA A 12 -11.62 -17.39 -11.21
C ALA A 12 -11.88 -16.04 -11.90
N ILE A 13 -11.30 -15.79 -13.08
CA ILE A 13 -11.37 -14.49 -13.77
C ILE A 13 -11.68 -14.64 -15.26
N ALA A 14 -12.33 -13.63 -15.83
CA ALA A 14 -12.48 -13.44 -17.27
C ALA A 14 -11.93 -12.07 -17.68
N LEU A 15 -11.29 -12.02 -18.85
CA LEU A 15 -10.89 -10.78 -19.49
C LEU A 15 -11.86 -10.47 -20.63
N ASN A 16 -12.55 -9.33 -20.54
CA ASN A 16 -13.41 -8.82 -21.59
C ASN A 16 -12.75 -7.57 -22.18
N GLY A 17 -11.86 -7.78 -23.17
CA GLY A 17 -10.96 -6.73 -23.65
C GLY A 17 -9.98 -6.33 -22.55
N GLU A 18 -9.97 -5.05 -22.17
CA GLU A 18 -9.12 -4.52 -21.10
C GLU A 18 -9.74 -4.65 -19.70
N ARG A 19 -11.01 -5.06 -19.59
CA ARG A 19 -11.69 -5.16 -18.29
C ARG A 19 -11.60 -6.56 -17.71
N LEU A 20 -11.06 -6.65 -16.49
CA LEU A 20 -11.10 -7.85 -15.68
C LEU A 20 -12.46 -8.01 -14.99
N ARG A 21 -13.02 -9.21 -15.05
CA ARG A 21 -14.20 -9.62 -14.29
C ARG A 21 -13.86 -10.81 -13.41
N VAL A 22 -14.21 -10.74 -12.13
CA VAL A 22 -14.13 -11.89 -11.23
C VAL A 22 -15.34 -12.79 -11.44
N LEU A 23 -15.11 -14.07 -11.74
CA LEU A 23 -16.11 -15.11 -11.93
C LEU A 23 -16.40 -15.88 -10.65
N ASP A 24 -15.35 -16.20 -9.89
CA ASP A 24 -15.43 -16.94 -8.64
C ASP A 24 -14.42 -16.38 -7.64
N GLU A 25 -14.92 -15.55 -6.73
CA GLU A 25 -14.08 -14.93 -5.71
C GLU A 25 -13.54 -15.94 -4.70
N SER A 26 -14.26 -17.04 -4.43
CA SER A 26 -13.84 -18.00 -3.41
C SER A 26 -12.47 -18.61 -3.74
N ARG A 27 -12.17 -18.75 -5.03
CA ARG A 27 -10.88 -19.19 -5.57
C ARG A 27 -9.75 -18.17 -5.38
N LEU A 28 -10.10 -16.88 -5.29
CA LEU A 28 -9.13 -15.82 -5.00
C LEU A 28 -8.80 -15.72 -3.50
N ARG A 29 -9.64 -16.29 -2.62
CA ARG A 29 -9.39 -16.34 -1.17
C ARG A 29 -8.55 -17.55 -0.77
N GLY A 30 -7.51 -17.86 -1.55
CA GLY A 30 -6.75 -19.10 -1.43
C GLY A 30 -5.34 -19.03 -2.03
N PRO A 31 -4.69 -20.20 -2.24
CA PRO A 31 -3.33 -20.32 -2.74
C PRO A 31 -3.06 -19.60 -4.07
N THR A 32 -4.10 -19.38 -4.87
CA THR A 32 -4.00 -18.64 -6.14
C THR A 32 -3.48 -17.21 -5.93
N VAL A 33 -4.00 -16.49 -4.93
CA VAL A 33 -3.52 -15.14 -4.62
C VAL A 33 -2.18 -15.17 -3.91
N ASP A 34 -1.92 -16.19 -3.09
CA ASP A 34 -0.60 -16.39 -2.47
C ASP A 34 0.50 -16.53 -3.53
N ALA A 35 0.24 -17.29 -4.60
CA ALA A 35 1.15 -17.42 -5.75
C ALA A 35 1.31 -16.11 -6.55
N LEU A 36 0.23 -15.33 -6.74
CA LEU A 36 0.32 -14.03 -7.40
C LEU A 36 1.17 -13.03 -6.61
N VAL A 37 1.01 -13.00 -5.29
CA VAL A 37 1.84 -12.14 -4.42
C VAL A 37 3.30 -12.60 -4.46
N GLN A 38 3.55 -13.91 -4.43
CA GLN A 38 4.89 -14.46 -4.56
C GLN A 38 5.56 -14.05 -5.89
N ALA A 39 4.83 -14.13 -7.01
CA ALA A 39 5.29 -13.63 -8.31
C ALA A 39 5.49 -12.11 -8.34
N ALA A 40 4.64 -11.34 -7.66
CA ALA A 40 4.74 -9.87 -7.60
C ALA A 40 5.95 -9.36 -6.78
N VAL A 41 6.52 -10.19 -5.92
CA VAL A 41 7.70 -9.87 -5.11
C VAL A 41 8.96 -10.50 -5.72
N PHE A 42 8.91 -11.81 -5.98
CA PHE A 42 10.09 -12.62 -6.34
C PHE A 42 10.15 -13.02 -7.82
N GLY A 43 9.15 -12.67 -8.62
CA GLY A 43 9.18 -12.92 -10.05
C GLY A 43 10.17 -12.02 -10.79
N GLU A 44 10.54 -12.43 -11.99
CA GLU A 44 11.48 -11.69 -12.83
C GLU A 44 10.77 -10.75 -13.80
N ALA A 45 11.27 -9.52 -13.95
CA ALA A 45 10.87 -8.52 -14.95
C ALA A 45 9.36 -8.51 -15.31
N GLU A 46 8.99 -9.12 -16.44
CA GLU A 46 7.61 -9.20 -16.95
C GLU A 46 6.68 -9.96 -16.00
N GLU A 47 7.17 -11.04 -15.38
CA GLU A 47 6.40 -11.87 -14.43
C GLU A 47 5.87 -11.01 -13.27
N ARG A 48 6.80 -10.30 -12.65
CA ARG A 48 6.56 -9.39 -11.54
C ARG A 48 5.61 -8.26 -11.93
N ALA A 49 5.85 -7.63 -13.08
CA ALA A 49 5.05 -6.50 -13.54
C ALA A 49 3.59 -6.91 -13.78
N ALA A 50 3.35 -8.02 -14.47
CA ALA A 50 1.99 -8.47 -14.74
C ALA A 50 1.30 -9.09 -13.51
N ALA A 51 2.04 -9.67 -12.55
CA ALA A 51 1.46 -10.06 -11.26
C ALA A 51 0.96 -8.84 -10.47
N ARG A 52 1.75 -7.76 -10.42
CA ARG A 52 1.35 -6.49 -9.78
C ARG A 52 0.14 -5.86 -10.46
N ALA A 53 0.15 -5.78 -11.79
CA ALA A 53 -0.98 -5.25 -12.57
C ALA A 53 -2.25 -6.08 -12.37
N LEU A 54 -2.13 -7.41 -12.32
CA LEU A 54 -3.28 -8.28 -12.12
C LEU A 54 -3.87 -8.15 -10.72
N LEU A 55 -3.04 -8.09 -9.67
CA LEU A 55 -3.50 -7.85 -8.31
C LEU A 55 -4.17 -6.48 -8.18
N TRP A 56 -3.66 -5.46 -8.86
CA TRP A 56 -4.27 -4.14 -8.95
C TRP A 56 -5.70 -4.21 -9.53
N GLU A 57 -5.85 -4.79 -10.73
CA GLU A 57 -7.15 -4.92 -11.39
C GLU A 57 -8.14 -5.78 -10.60
N LEU A 58 -7.66 -6.84 -9.94
CA LEU A 58 -8.47 -7.65 -9.04
C LEU A 58 -8.99 -6.84 -7.86
N GLY A 59 -8.13 -6.02 -7.26
CA GLY A 59 -8.52 -5.08 -6.22
C GLY A 59 -9.66 -4.17 -6.69
N GLN A 60 -9.50 -3.54 -7.86
CA GLN A 60 -10.51 -2.63 -8.41
C GLN A 60 -11.85 -3.32 -8.69
N ALA A 61 -11.80 -4.52 -9.28
CA ALA A 61 -12.97 -5.35 -9.58
C ALA A 61 -13.68 -5.84 -8.33
N LEU A 62 -12.94 -6.09 -7.24
CA LEU A 62 -13.48 -6.49 -5.95
C LEU A 62 -13.90 -5.29 -5.09
N GLY A 63 -13.58 -4.05 -5.46
CA GLY A 63 -13.90 -2.87 -4.66
C GLY A 63 -12.95 -2.65 -3.48
N ILE A 64 -11.70 -3.10 -3.63
CA ILE A 64 -10.58 -2.81 -2.72
C ILE A 64 -9.73 -1.77 -3.43
N ARG A 65 -9.80 -0.52 -2.99
CA ARG A 65 -9.24 0.61 -3.75
C ARG A 65 -8.38 1.49 -2.87
N PRO A 66 -7.15 1.81 -3.29
CA PRO A 66 -6.39 2.86 -2.64
C PRO A 66 -7.20 4.16 -2.58
N ALA A 67 -7.22 4.80 -1.42
CA ALA A 67 -8.02 6.00 -1.17
C ALA A 67 -7.26 6.96 -0.24
N SER A 68 -7.58 8.25 -0.32
CA SER A 68 -7.09 9.24 0.63
C SER A 68 -7.96 9.23 1.89
N ILE A 69 -7.34 9.33 3.06
CA ILE A 69 -8.06 9.42 4.34
C ILE A 69 -8.58 10.83 4.63
N HIS A 70 -8.27 11.80 3.75
CA HIS A 70 -8.56 13.22 3.90
C HIS A 70 -9.99 13.51 4.39
N ASP A 71 -11.00 12.98 3.71
CA ASP A 71 -12.41 13.30 4.03
C ASP A 71 -12.81 12.84 5.44
N LEU A 72 -12.26 11.71 5.90
CA LEU A 72 -12.48 11.21 7.27
C LEU A 72 -11.89 12.18 8.31
N TYR A 73 -10.67 12.66 8.08
CA TYR A 73 -10.00 13.60 8.97
C TYR A 73 -10.63 14.99 8.92
N MET A 74 -11.11 15.44 7.76
CA MET A 74 -11.84 16.69 7.63
C MET A 74 -13.18 16.65 8.38
N ALA A 75 -13.93 15.55 8.27
CA ALA A 75 -15.15 15.34 9.05
C ALA A 75 -14.86 15.31 10.56
N ARG A 76 -13.75 14.67 10.98
CA ARG A 76 -13.27 14.69 12.37
C ARG A 76 -13.02 16.12 12.85
N GLY A 77 -12.29 16.92 12.08
CA GLY A 77 -11.95 18.31 12.42
C GLY A 77 -13.17 19.22 12.53
N ARG A 78 -14.22 18.95 11.75
CA ARG A 78 -15.51 19.65 11.83
C ARG A 78 -16.44 19.16 12.94
N GLY A 79 -16.08 18.09 13.66
CA GLY A 79 -16.93 17.49 14.70
C GLY A 79 -18.13 16.69 14.17
N GLU A 80 -18.12 16.29 12.89
CA GLU A 80 -19.21 15.53 12.25
C GLU A 80 -19.22 14.05 12.65
N ILE A 81 -18.13 13.57 13.27
CA ILE A 81 -17.96 12.17 13.68
C ILE A 81 -17.46 12.05 15.13
N PRO A 82 -17.74 10.94 15.85
CA PRO A 82 -17.46 10.79 17.30
C PRO A 82 -15.98 10.67 17.64
N THR A 83 -15.45 11.40 18.63
CA THR A 83 -14.01 11.48 18.98
C THR A 83 -13.48 10.36 19.88
N ASN A 84 -14.28 9.34 20.16
CA ASN A 84 -13.98 8.25 21.08
C ASN A 84 -13.27 7.05 20.43
N TRP A 85 -12.67 7.22 19.25
CA TRP A 85 -11.92 6.20 18.54
C TRP A 85 -10.78 6.81 17.71
N THR A 86 -9.78 5.99 17.40
CA THR A 86 -8.60 6.34 16.60
C THR A 86 -8.53 5.48 15.34
N VAL A 87 -7.72 5.93 14.36
CA VAL A 87 -7.35 5.12 13.19
C VAL A 87 -5.97 4.52 13.47
N PRO A 88 -5.81 3.19 13.50
CA PRO A 88 -4.49 2.59 13.63
C PRO A 88 -3.69 2.79 12.34
N ALA A 89 -2.46 3.28 12.47
CA ALA A 89 -1.45 3.28 11.42
C ALA A 89 -0.37 2.25 11.77
N MET A 90 0.02 1.43 10.80
CA MET A 90 0.82 0.23 11.03
C MET A 90 1.96 0.15 10.03
N ASN A 91 3.19 0.34 10.50
CA ASN A 91 4.39 0.00 9.74
C ASN A 91 4.53 -1.53 9.63
N LEU A 92 4.39 -2.06 8.43
CA LEU A 92 4.58 -3.49 8.15
C LEU A 92 5.89 -3.68 7.38
N ARG A 93 6.69 -4.68 7.80
CA ARG A 93 8.03 -4.92 7.24
C ARG A 93 8.42 -6.38 7.36
N THR A 94 9.30 -6.84 6.48
CA THR A 94 9.85 -8.21 6.43
C THR A 94 8.81 -9.26 6.03
N LEU A 95 7.80 -9.50 6.86
CA LEU A 95 6.68 -10.41 6.61
C LEU A 95 5.41 -9.63 6.24
N THR A 96 5.57 -8.59 5.41
CA THR A 96 4.53 -7.60 5.09
C THR A 96 3.21 -8.26 4.66
N TYR A 97 3.28 -9.30 3.81
CA TYR A 97 2.10 -10.04 3.36
C TYR A 97 1.36 -10.75 4.50
N ASP A 98 2.07 -11.54 5.29
CA ASP A 98 1.48 -12.33 6.37
C ASP A 98 0.95 -11.45 7.50
N MET A 99 1.68 -10.37 7.81
CA MET A 99 1.23 -9.36 8.77
C MET A 99 -0.02 -8.65 8.28
N ALA A 100 -0.06 -8.22 7.01
CA ALA A 100 -1.24 -7.57 6.43
C ALA A 100 -2.46 -8.49 6.44
N ARG A 101 -2.28 -9.78 6.12
CA ARG A 101 -3.34 -10.79 6.23
C ARG A 101 -3.87 -10.92 7.66
N ALA A 102 -2.98 -10.93 8.65
CA ALA A 102 -3.39 -10.95 10.06
C ALA A 102 -4.18 -9.69 10.44
N VAL A 103 -3.76 -8.51 9.96
CA VAL A 103 -4.48 -7.25 10.13
C VAL A 103 -5.88 -7.33 9.51
N PHE A 104 -6.03 -7.77 8.25
CA PHE A 104 -7.34 -7.88 7.62
C PHE A 104 -8.28 -8.85 8.34
N ARG A 105 -7.80 -10.02 8.78
CA ARG A 105 -8.62 -10.93 9.61
C ARG A 105 -9.07 -10.28 10.92
N ALA A 106 -8.16 -9.57 11.58
CA ALA A 106 -8.47 -8.87 12.82
C ALA A 106 -9.47 -7.71 12.61
N ALA A 107 -9.32 -6.96 11.52
CA ALA A 107 -10.20 -5.87 11.12
C ALA A 107 -11.60 -6.36 10.77
N LEU A 108 -11.72 -7.40 9.95
CA LEU A 108 -13.01 -7.99 9.56
C LEU A 108 -13.78 -8.54 10.75
N SER A 109 -13.11 -9.28 11.65
CA SER A 109 -13.75 -9.82 12.86
C SER A 109 -14.24 -8.76 13.86
N ARG A 110 -13.72 -7.53 13.76
CA ARG A 110 -14.07 -6.41 14.65
C ARG A 110 -14.85 -5.29 13.95
N ASN A 111 -15.18 -5.48 12.66
CA ASN A 111 -15.82 -4.46 11.83
C ASN A 111 -15.07 -3.11 11.87
N VAL A 112 -13.74 -3.14 11.75
CA VAL A 112 -12.90 -1.94 11.69
C VAL A 112 -13.16 -1.20 10.38
N GLY A 113 -13.50 0.10 10.48
CA GLY A 113 -13.79 0.93 9.32
C GLY A 113 -12.53 1.43 8.60
N ALA A 114 -11.70 2.20 9.30
CA ALA A 114 -10.48 2.79 8.75
C ALA A 114 -9.24 2.26 9.46
N MET A 115 -8.20 1.96 8.68
CA MET A 115 -6.87 1.56 9.13
C MET A 115 -5.85 1.93 8.05
N ILE A 116 -4.65 2.32 8.46
CA ILE A 116 -3.58 2.77 7.57
C ILE A 116 -2.47 1.72 7.57
N PHE A 117 -2.01 1.37 6.37
CA PHE A 117 -0.79 0.60 6.15
C PHE A 117 0.29 1.54 5.67
N GLU A 118 1.40 1.60 6.38
CA GLU A 118 2.45 2.58 6.11
C GLU A 118 3.84 1.95 6.01
N ILE A 119 4.72 2.67 5.31
CA ILE A 119 6.14 2.33 5.22
C ILE A 119 6.94 3.63 5.16
N ALA A 120 8.01 3.72 5.96
CA ALA A 120 8.82 4.92 6.01
C ALA A 120 9.98 4.93 5.02
N ARG A 121 10.50 6.13 4.69
CA ARG A 121 11.66 6.27 3.78
C ARG A 121 12.87 5.44 4.24
N SER A 122 13.11 5.39 5.55
CA SER A 122 14.16 4.58 6.15
C SER A 122 13.90 3.08 5.97
N GLU A 123 12.65 2.65 6.15
CA GLU A 123 12.22 1.26 6.02
C GLU A 123 12.33 0.75 4.59
N ILE A 124 11.92 1.56 3.61
CA ILE A 124 12.17 1.30 2.19
C ILE A 124 13.67 1.08 1.96
N GLY A 125 14.53 1.90 2.58
CA GLY A 125 15.98 1.83 2.42
C GLY A 125 16.63 0.54 2.91
N TYR A 126 16.23 0.01 4.08
CA TYR A 126 16.86 -1.21 4.62
C TYR A 126 16.13 -2.51 4.24
N THR A 127 14.88 -2.44 3.78
CA THR A 127 14.14 -3.62 3.31
C THR A 127 14.22 -3.82 1.80
N ASP A 128 14.60 -2.77 1.06
CA ASP A 128 14.46 -2.68 -0.41
C ASP A 128 13.01 -2.84 -0.91
N GLN A 129 12.02 -2.69 -0.03
CA GLN A 129 10.61 -2.77 -0.38
C GLN A 129 10.09 -1.42 -0.86
N ARG A 130 10.10 -1.22 -2.17
CA ARG A 130 9.57 0.01 -2.82
C ARG A 130 8.04 0.11 -2.73
N PRO A 131 7.46 1.33 -2.80
CA PRO A 131 6.01 1.57 -2.72
C PRO A 131 5.15 0.65 -3.60
N ALA A 132 5.53 0.41 -4.85
CA ALA A 132 4.77 -0.45 -5.76
C ALA A 132 4.68 -1.91 -5.27
N GLU A 133 5.73 -2.42 -4.64
CA GLU A 133 5.71 -3.73 -4.03
C GLU A 133 4.83 -3.74 -2.79
N TYR A 134 5.05 -2.79 -1.89
CA TYR A 134 4.29 -2.67 -0.65
C TYR A 134 2.78 -2.62 -0.92
N ALA A 135 2.34 -1.70 -1.79
CA ALA A 135 0.95 -1.57 -2.19
C ALA A 135 0.37 -2.88 -2.73
N THR A 136 1.13 -3.57 -3.59
CA THR A 136 0.70 -4.85 -4.18
C THR A 136 0.54 -5.93 -3.12
N VAL A 137 1.48 -6.02 -2.17
CA VAL A 137 1.45 -7.00 -1.09
C VAL A 137 0.25 -6.76 -0.17
N ILE A 138 0.00 -5.51 0.22
CA ILE A 138 -1.17 -5.15 1.03
C ILE A 138 -2.47 -5.47 0.26
N LEU A 139 -2.54 -5.13 -1.03
CA LEU A 139 -3.70 -5.40 -1.85
C LEU A 139 -3.97 -6.90 -2.01
N GLY A 140 -2.93 -7.69 -2.25
CA GLY A 140 -3.02 -9.14 -2.28
C GLY A 140 -3.53 -9.71 -0.95
N ALA A 141 -3.06 -9.20 0.18
CA ALA A 141 -3.54 -9.60 1.50
C ALA A 141 -5.03 -9.25 1.69
N ALA A 142 -5.47 -8.07 1.24
CA ALA A 142 -6.86 -7.65 1.29
C ALA A 142 -7.76 -8.60 0.49
N ILE A 143 -7.36 -8.96 -0.74
CA ILE A 143 -8.07 -9.92 -1.60
C ILE A 143 -8.11 -11.29 -0.92
N ARG A 144 -6.97 -11.76 -0.43
CA ARG A 144 -6.79 -13.08 0.20
C ARG A 144 -7.72 -13.30 1.39
N GLU A 145 -7.98 -12.25 2.16
CA GLU A 145 -8.81 -12.28 3.36
C GLU A 145 -10.25 -11.79 3.10
N GLY A 146 -10.59 -11.38 1.88
CA GLY A 146 -11.94 -10.98 1.48
C GLY A 146 -12.36 -9.60 1.98
N TYR A 147 -11.41 -8.69 2.23
CA TYR A 147 -11.69 -7.31 2.59
C TYR A 147 -12.41 -6.56 1.46
N ARG A 148 -13.11 -5.48 1.83
CA ARG A 148 -13.82 -4.56 0.93
C ARG A 148 -13.75 -3.13 1.45
N GLY A 149 -13.59 -2.19 0.53
CA GLY A 149 -13.62 -0.77 0.84
C GLY A 149 -12.28 -0.07 0.60
N PRO A 150 -12.12 1.13 1.19
CA PRO A 150 -10.94 1.96 0.97
C PRO A 150 -9.71 1.33 1.61
N LEU A 151 -8.61 1.35 0.87
CA LEU A 151 -7.29 0.95 1.35
C LEU A 151 -6.44 2.21 1.55
N PHE A 152 -6.13 2.55 2.79
CA PHE A 152 -5.30 3.70 3.09
C PHE A 152 -3.82 3.28 3.14
N LEU A 153 -3.06 3.72 2.14
CA LEU A 153 -1.61 3.55 2.08
C LEU A 153 -0.95 4.89 2.44
N GLN A 154 0.08 4.84 3.28
CA GLN A 154 0.76 6.02 3.78
C GLN A 154 2.28 5.94 3.64
N GLY A 155 2.87 7.02 3.13
CA GLY A 155 4.31 7.23 3.18
C GLY A 155 4.65 7.84 4.53
N ASP A 156 5.07 7.01 5.48
CA ASP A 156 5.40 7.44 6.83
C ASP A 156 6.76 8.16 6.85
N HIS A 157 6.90 9.23 7.63
CA HIS A 157 8.16 9.98 7.77
C HIS A 157 8.99 10.02 6.46
N PHE A 158 8.43 10.56 5.37
CA PHE A 158 9.17 10.84 4.14
C PHE A 158 10.12 12.00 4.41
N GLN A 159 11.18 11.64 5.13
CA GLN A 159 12.00 12.54 5.92
C GLN A 159 13.15 13.08 5.09
N VAL A 160 13.46 14.36 5.25
CA VAL A 160 14.70 14.96 4.74
C VAL A 160 15.83 14.68 5.73
N SER A 161 16.97 14.18 5.26
CA SER A 161 18.15 13.95 6.09
C SER A 161 18.95 15.23 6.25
N ALA A 162 19.07 15.74 7.48
CA ALA A 162 19.88 16.92 7.79
C ALA A 162 21.31 16.84 7.24
N LYS A 163 21.96 15.66 7.33
CA LYS A 163 23.31 15.46 6.81
C LYS A 163 23.38 15.60 5.29
N LYS A 164 22.47 14.94 4.56
CA LYS A 164 22.43 15.02 3.08
C LYS A 164 22.02 16.40 2.61
N TYR A 165 21.07 17.01 3.30
CA TYR A 165 20.61 18.36 3.04
C TYR A 165 21.74 19.37 3.22
N ALA A 166 22.54 19.29 4.29
CA ALA A 166 23.68 20.17 4.50
C ALA A 166 24.75 20.09 3.38
N SER A 167 24.92 18.91 2.76
CA SER A 167 25.87 18.72 1.66
C SER A 167 25.30 19.08 0.28
N ALA A 168 24.03 18.75 0.02
CA ALA A 168 23.39 18.91 -1.29
C ALA A 168 21.86 19.09 -1.11
N PRO A 169 21.39 20.30 -0.74
CA PRO A 169 19.98 20.55 -0.42
C PRO A 169 19.02 20.14 -1.55
N ASP A 170 19.31 20.59 -2.77
CA ASP A 170 18.45 20.34 -3.93
C ASP A 170 18.37 18.85 -4.29
N GLU A 171 19.46 18.12 -4.15
CA GLU A 171 19.49 16.67 -4.42
C GLU A 171 18.67 15.90 -3.40
N GLU A 172 18.79 16.26 -2.12
CA GLU A 172 18.04 15.58 -1.07
C GLU A 172 16.54 15.87 -1.14
N VAL A 173 16.14 17.11 -1.44
CA VAL A 173 14.73 17.46 -1.66
C VAL A 173 14.19 16.71 -2.88
N ARG A 174 14.91 16.73 -4.02
CA ARG A 174 14.52 15.96 -5.21
C ARG A 174 14.35 14.47 -4.92
N ALA A 175 15.25 13.87 -4.13
CA ALA A 175 15.14 12.46 -3.76
C ALA A 175 13.86 12.14 -2.94
N VAL A 176 13.39 13.08 -2.10
CA VAL A 176 12.11 12.94 -1.39
C VAL A 176 10.93 13.15 -2.35
N GLU A 177 10.99 14.17 -3.21
CA GLU A 177 9.94 14.41 -4.22
C GLU A 177 9.77 13.23 -5.19
N ASP A 178 10.86 12.63 -5.65
CA ASP A 178 10.84 11.47 -6.53
C ASP A 178 10.21 10.27 -5.83
N LEU A 179 10.53 10.05 -4.55
CA LEU A 179 9.91 9.01 -3.74
C LEU A 179 8.40 9.28 -3.54
N ILE A 180 7.99 10.53 -3.33
CA ILE A 180 6.58 10.92 -3.24
C ILE A 180 5.85 10.59 -4.55
N ARG A 181 6.43 10.94 -5.71
CA ARG A 181 5.84 10.65 -7.02
C ARG A 181 5.68 9.16 -7.25
N GLU A 182 6.68 8.36 -6.88
CA GLU A 182 6.61 6.89 -6.93
C GLU A 182 5.51 6.34 -6.02
N ALA A 183 5.41 6.84 -4.78
CA ALA A 183 4.40 6.43 -3.83
C ALA A 183 2.98 6.76 -4.33
N ILE A 184 2.76 7.98 -4.83
CA ILE A 184 1.47 8.39 -5.42
C ILE A 184 1.09 7.49 -6.59
N ALA A 185 2.04 7.17 -7.47
CA ALA A 185 1.81 6.25 -8.58
C ALA A 185 1.43 4.83 -8.13
N ALA A 186 1.89 4.41 -6.93
CA ALA A 186 1.52 3.15 -6.30
C ALA A 186 0.22 3.20 -5.47
N GLY A 187 -0.45 4.35 -5.37
CA GLY A 187 -1.70 4.52 -4.63
C GLY A 187 -1.54 5.05 -3.19
N PHE A 188 -0.37 5.57 -2.83
CA PHE A 188 -0.18 6.24 -1.55
C PHE A 188 -0.75 7.66 -1.63
N PHE A 189 -1.93 7.85 -1.04
CA PHE A 189 -2.64 9.14 -1.04
C PHE A 189 -2.61 9.85 0.31
N ASN A 190 -1.74 9.37 1.21
CA ASN A 190 -1.40 10.00 2.48
C ASN A 190 0.14 9.99 2.56
N ILE A 191 0.75 11.16 2.78
CA ILE A 191 2.21 11.31 2.77
C ILE A 191 2.59 12.22 3.94
N ASP A 192 3.37 11.69 4.87
CA ASP A 192 3.86 12.44 6.03
C ASP A 192 5.25 12.99 5.68
N ILE A 193 5.28 14.25 5.27
CA ILE A 193 6.52 14.95 4.92
C ILE A 193 7.21 15.41 6.20
N ASP A 194 8.39 14.88 6.48
CA ASP A 194 9.13 15.16 7.71
C ASP A 194 10.42 15.96 7.44
N THR A 195 10.36 17.27 7.66
CA THR A 195 11.52 18.17 7.61
C THR A 195 12.03 18.55 8.99
N SER A 196 11.54 17.90 10.05
CA SER A 196 11.85 18.26 11.44
C SER A 196 13.34 18.14 11.77
N THR A 197 14.09 17.31 11.04
CA THR A 197 15.54 17.18 11.23
C THR A 197 16.33 18.44 10.86
N LEU A 198 15.73 19.36 10.09
CA LEU A 198 16.35 20.60 9.66
C LEU A 198 16.19 21.74 10.68
N VAL A 199 15.42 21.50 11.75
CA VAL A 199 15.16 22.51 12.78
C VAL A 199 16.44 22.80 13.58
N ASP A 200 16.82 24.08 13.61
CA ASP A 200 17.87 24.60 14.48
C ASP A 200 17.27 24.99 15.85
N LEU A 201 17.40 24.09 16.83
CA LEU A 201 16.90 24.27 18.19
C LEU A 201 17.62 25.38 18.97
N SER A 202 18.68 25.99 18.44
CA SER A 202 19.33 27.15 19.06
C SER A 202 18.54 28.45 18.89
N ARG A 203 17.52 28.45 18.01
CA ARG A 203 16.66 29.60 17.75
C ARG A 203 15.51 29.68 18.77
N PRO A 204 15.05 30.89 19.14
CA PRO A 204 13.87 31.06 19.98
C PRO A 204 12.60 30.56 19.27
N THR A 205 11.64 30.06 20.04
CA THR A 205 10.33 29.55 19.59
C THR A 205 9.26 30.62 19.56
#